data_AF-A0A2N5UN99-F1
#
_entry.id   AF-A0A2N5UN99-F1
#
_cell.length_a   1.000
_cell.length_b   1.000
_cell.length_c   1.000
_cell.angle_alpha   90.00
_cell.angle_beta   90.00
_cell.angle_gamma   90.00
#
_symmetry.space_group_name_H-M   'P 1'
#
loop_
_entity.id
_entity.type
_entity.pdbx_description
1 polymer ?
#
loop_
_entity_poly.entity_id
_entity_poly.type
_entity_poly.pdbx_seq_one_letter_code
_entity_poly.pdbx_strand_id
1 'polypeptide(L)'
;MAAHSNDPVGHLYDILAYQETVRTVQSWVDEANKAGWPTLMISVSDHETGGLALGRQLTEQYPVYAWYPEVLANATHSTAWLAKKISFSALPSQPISRQFIVDEILRDGLGIVDASDDEIDKLVSLGARQNVDYVLADMISRRAQLGWSTHGHSGVDVNLYSYPPELTKELFGNRENTEIGQFIVDTMNIDLDIVTRDLNRLAKSWHVTDEKHNPNMQHYHLKHYSVRRVLLTPYSQYINTHH
;
A
#
# COMPACT_ATOMS: atom_id res chain seq x y z
N MET A 1 -2.91 -5.33 6.59
CA MET A 1 -1.74 -4.90 5.78
C MET A 1 -0.96 -3.89 6.63
N ALA A 2 0.37 -3.78 6.47
CA ALA A 2 1.22 -3.08 7.44
C ALA A 2 0.81 -1.63 7.70
N ALA A 3 0.59 -0.84 6.65
CA ALA A 3 0.21 0.56 6.78
C ALA A 3 -1.19 0.77 7.42
N HIS A 4 -2.16 -0.11 7.17
CA HIS A 4 -3.44 -0.05 7.88
C HIS A 4 -3.31 -0.32 9.38
N SER A 5 -2.29 -1.10 9.80
CA SER A 5 -1.97 -1.31 11.22
C SER A 5 -1.03 -0.24 11.78
N ASN A 6 -0.62 0.74 10.97
CA ASN A 6 0.44 1.71 11.28
C ASN A 6 1.76 1.03 11.69
N ASP A 7 2.02 -0.17 11.17
CA ASP A 7 3.17 -1.01 11.49
C ASP A 7 4.40 -0.54 10.69
N PRO A 8 5.33 0.23 11.28
CA PRO A 8 6.44 0.78 10.51
C PRO A 8 7.46 -0.29 10.13
N VAL A 9 7.55 -1.39 10.87
CA VAL A 9 8.46 -2.51 10.58
C VAL A 9 7.93 -3.25 9.37
N GLY A 10 6.68 -3.71 9.45
CA GLY A 10 6.03 -4.37 8.31
C GLY A 10 6.07 -3.50 7.05
N HIS A 11 5.78 -2.20 7.20
CA HIS A 11 5.74 -1.28 6.08
C HIS A 11 7.12 -1.08 5.42
N LEU A 12 8.18 -0.95 6.23
CA LEU A 12 9.56 -0.88 5.72
C LEU A 12 9.93 -2.13 4.92
N TYR A 13 9.68 -3.32 5.48
CA TYR A 13 10.06 -4.57 4.81
C TYR A 13 9.19 -4.88 3.58
N ASP A 14 7.92 -4.46 3.56
CA ASP A 14 7.08 -4.50 2.35
C ASP A 14 7.69 -3.62 1.24
N ILE A 15 8.17 -2.40 1.56
CA ILE A 15 8.84 -1.50 0.61
C ILE A 15 10.14 -2.13 0.09
N LEU A 16 10.96 -2.72 0.97
CA LEU A 16 12.22 -3.35 0.57
C LEU A 16 11.99 -4.56 -0.36
N ALA A 17 11.01 -5.40 -0.05
CA ALA A 17 10.63 -6.54 -0.88
C ALA A 17 10.10 -6.07 -2.25
N TYR A 18 9.29 -5.00 -2.27
CA TYR A 18 8.84 -4.41 -3.52
C TYR A 18 10.00 -3.83 -4.34
N GLN A 19 10.96 -3.16 -3.71
CA GLN A 19 12.14 -2.63 -4.38
C GLN A 19 13.00 -3.75 -5.01
N GLU A 20 13.13 -4.89 -4.35
CA GLU A 20 13.80 -6.07 -4.92
C GLU A 20 13.06 -6.62 -6.15
N THR A 21 11.73 -6.64 -6.09
CA THR A 21 10.89 -7.02 -7.22
C THR A 21 11.09 -6.07 -8.40
N VAL A 22 11.06 -4.75 -8.17
CA VAL A 22 11.30 -3.74 -9.21
C VAL A 22 12.68 -3.92 -9.86
N ARG A 23 13.74 -4.17 -9.08
CA ARG A 23 15.09 -4.45 -9.63
C ARG A 23 15.12 -5.69 -10.51
N THR A 24 14.44 -6.75 -10.07
CA THR A 24 14.35 -8.01 -10.81
C THR A 24 13.60 -7.83 -12.14
N VAL A 25 12.45 -7.14 -12.11
CA VAL A 25 11.66 -6.84 -13.32
C VAL A 25 12.45 -5.95 -14.26
N GLN A 26 13.12 -4.91 -13.76
CA GLN A 26 13.93 -4.02 -14.59
C GLN A 26 15.04 -4.79 -15.33
N SER A 27 15.73 -5.71 -14.63
CA SER A 27 16.75 -6.56 -15.25
C SER A 27 16.17 -7.48 -16.33
N TRP A 28 14.97 -8.03 -16.10
CA TRP A 28 14.27 -8.83 -17.11
C TRP A 28 13.87 -7.99 -18.33
N VAL A 29 13.38 -6.76 -18.13
CA VAL A 29 13.05 -5.82 -19.22
C VAL A 29 14.29 -5.53 -20.08
N ASP A 30 15.45 -5.32 -19.46
CA ASP A 30 16.71 -5.10 -20.18
C ASP A 30 17.08 -6.29 -21.08
N GLU A 31 17.00 -7.50 -20.56
CA GLU A 31 17.32 -8.71 -21.34
C GLU A 31 16.31 -8.96 -22.47
N ALA A 32 15.02 -8.71 -22.23
CA ALA A 32 13.99 -8.80 -23.27
C ALA A 32 14.25 -7.79 -24.41
N ASN A 33 14.55 -6.54 -24.06
CA ASN A 33 14.86 -5.50 -25.04
C ASN A 33 16.13 -5.81 -25.84
N LYS A 34 17.20 -6.32 -25.19
CA LYS A 34 18.41 -6.79 -25.88
C LYS A 34 18.13 -7.94 -26.84
N ALA A 35 17.20 -8.83 -26.50
CA ALA A 35 16.76 -9.92 -27.36
C ALA A 35 15.86 -9.48 -28.53
N GLY A 36 15.53 -8.18 -28.63
CA GLY A 36 14.69 -7.63 -29.69
C GLY A 36 13.19 -7.69 -29.40
N TRP A 37 12.80 -7.83 -28.13
CA TRP A 37 11.41 -7.84 -27.69
C TRP A 37 11.11 -6.53 -26.94
N PRO A 38 10.50 -5.52 -27.61
CA PRO A 38 10.17 -4.25 -26.97
C PRO A 38 9.32 -4.47 -25.73
N THR A 39 9.88 -4.12 -24.58
CA THR A 39 9.30 -4.41 -23.27
C THR A 39 9.46 -3.17 -22.39
N LEU A 40 8.41 -2.84 -21.64
CA LEU A 40 8.43 -1.78 -20.65
C LEU A 40 7.86 -2.27 -19.32
N MET A 41 8.18 -1.55 -18.25
CA MET A 41 7.69 -1.72 -16.89
C MET A 41 7.00 -0.42 -16.45
N ILE A 42 5.86 -0.57 -15.78
CA ILE A 42 5.16 0.50 -15.06
C ILE A 42 4.99 0.03 -13.61
N SER A 43 5.35 0.88 -12.66
CA SER A 43 5.21 0.65 -11.22
C SER A 43 4.54 1.88 -10.61
N VAL A 44 3.38 1.69 -10.01
CA VAL A 44 2.58 2.76 -9.41
C VAL A 44 1.80 2.17 -8.24
N SER A 45 1.57 2.98 -7.21
CA SER A 45 0.64 2.62 -6.13
C SER A 45 -0.79 2.93 -6.55
N ASP A 46 -1.77 2.22 -6.02
CA ASP A 46 -3.18 2.57 -6.17
C ASP A 46 -3.58 3.77 -5.28
N HIS A 47 -3.02 3.83 -4.07
CA HIS A 47 -3.17 4.95 -3.13
C HIS A 47 -2.10 4.91 -2.02
N GLU A 48 -1.97 6.00 -1.26
CA GLU A 48 -1.24 5.98 0.02
C GLU A 48 -2.14 5.42 1.14
N THR A 49 -1.51 4.83 2.15
CA THR A 49 -2.21 4.31 3.34
C THR A 49 -1.47 4.73 4.61
N GLY A 50 -2.22 5.22 5.59
CA GLY A 50 -1.72 5.53 6.93
C GLY A 50 -1.44 7.03 7.17
N GLY A 51 -1.16 7.80 6.12
CA GLY A 51 -0.68 9.17 6.25
C GLY A 51 0.64 9.23 7.02
N LEU A 52 1.61 8.43 6.57
CA LEU A 52 2.92 8.28 7.21
C LEU A 52 3.73 9.58 7.14
N ALA A 53 4.31 9.99 8.27
CA ALA A 53 5.23 11.12 8.36
C ALA A 53 6.55 10.71 9.04
N LEU A 54 7.68 11.11 8.42
CA LEU A 54 9.02 11.01 9.00
C LEU A 54 9.26 12.20 9.96
N GLY A 55 8.61 12.12 11.11
CA GLY A 55 8.66 13.14 12.14
C GLY A 55 7.38 13.12 12.95
N ARG A 56 7.52 13.04 14.27
CA ARG A 56 6.39 13.05 15.20
C ARG A 56 6.73 13.87 16.43
N GLN A 57 5.89 14.86 16.71
CA GLN A 57 5.92 15.55 17.98
C GLN A 57 5.30 14.67 19.07
N LEU A 58 6.10 14.29 20.07
CA LEU A 58 5.68 13.40 21.16
C LEU A 58 5.11 14.14 22.38
N THR A 59 5.45 15.42 22.52
CA THR A 59 5.09 16.27 23.67
C THR A 59 4.71 17.68 23.22
N GLU A 60 4.11 18.48 24.10
CA GLU A 60 3.73 19.87 23.80
C GLU A 60 4.94 20.82 23.70
N GLN A 61 6.14 20.37 24.08
CA GLN A 61 7.35 21.19 23.95
C GLN A 61 7.73 21.37 22.48
N TYR A 62 8.58 22.39 22.21
CA TYR A 62 9.09 22.64 20.87
C TYR A 62 9.69 21.35 20.26
N PRO A 63 9.35 21.00 19.01
CA PRO A 63 9.63 19.67 18.47
C PRO A 63 11.13 19.44 18.26
N VAL A 64 11.54 18.19 18.44
CA VAL A 64 12.83 17.70 17.96
C VAL A 64 12.64 17.22 16.53
N TYR A 65 13.48 17.70 15.61
CA TYR A 65 13.48 17.27 14.21
C TYR A 65 14.24 15.95 14.08
N ALA A 66 13.68 14.87 14.62
CA ALA A 66 14.32 13.57 14.62
C ALA A 66 13.47 12.49 13.96
N TRP A 67 14.19 11.51 13.42
CA TRP A 67 13.69 10.26 12.89
C TRP A 67 14.80 9.23 13.08
N TYR A 68 14.48 8.09 13.69
CA TYR A 68 15.45 7.07 14.11
C TYR A 68 15.23 5.76 13.36
N PRO A 69 15.74 5.61 12.13
CA PRO A 69 15.56 4.40 11.32
C PRO A 69 16.15 3.14 11.97
N GLU A 70 17.19 3.28 12.80
CA GLU A 70 17.81 2.19 13.55
C GLU A 70 16.83 1.46 14.49
N VAL A 71 15.79 2.16 14.97
CA VAL A 71 14.73 1.54 15.77
C VAL A 71 13.99 0.48 14.96
N LEU A 72 13.71 0.76 13.69
CA LEU A 72 13.07 -0.22 12.80
C LEU A 72 14.03 -1.33 12.37
N ALA A 73 15.30 -0.98 12.14
CA ALA A 73 16.33 -1.94 11.74
C ALA A 73 16.63 -3.00 12.82
N ASN A 74 16.41 -2.65 14.09
CA ASN A 74 16.59 -3.57 15.22
C ASN A 74 15.37 -4.49 15.44
N ALA A 75 14.22 -4.21 14.84
CA ALA A 75 13.06 -5.07 14.94
C ALA A 75 13.21 -6.30 14.04
N THR A 76 12.86 -7.47 14.56
CA THR A 76 12.98 -8.75 13.83
C THR A 76 11.65 -9.21 13.23
N HIS A 77 10.53 -8.70 13.74
CA HIS A 77 9.19 -9.10 13.30
C HIS A 77 8.25 -7.90 13.21
N SER A 78 7.27 -8.01 12.30
CA SER A 78 6.18 -7.06 12.21
C SER A 78 5.26 -7.13 13.44
N THR A 79 4.60 -6.03 13.75
CA THR A 79 3.65 -5.93 14.87
C THR A 79 2.47 -6.89 14.70
N ALA A 80 2.02 -7.11 13.47
CA ALA A 80 0.97 -8.08 13.16
C ALA A 80 1.41 -9.52 13.47
N TRP A 81 2.66 -9.86 13.15
CA TRP A 81 3.21 -11.17 13.48
C TRP A 81 3.33 -11.35 15.00
N LEU A 82 3.83 -10.34 15.71
CA LEU A 82 3.98 -10.36 17.17
C LEU A 82 2.63 -10.40 17.89
N ALA A 83 1.63 -9.66 17.42
CA ALA A 83 0.26 -9.75 17.92
C ALA A 83 -0.32 -11.16 17.75
N LYS A 84 -0.04 -11.82 16.62
CA LYS A 84 -0.42 -13.22 16.39
C LYS A 84 0.31 -14.17 17.35
N LYS A 85 1.60 -13.94 17.62
CA LYS A 85 2.38 -14.70 18.60
C LYS A 85 1.79 -14.57 20.01
N ILE A 86 1.42 -13.36 20.43
CA ILE A 86 0.70 -13.11 21.69
C ILE A 86 -0.63 -13.89 21.73
N SER A 87 -1.41 -13.80 20.65
CA SER A 87 -2.72 -14.48 20.56
C SER A 87 -2.60 -16.00 20.69
N PHE A 88 -1.54 -16.61 20.17
CA PHE A 88 -1.32 -18.05 20.27
C PHE A 88 -0.78 -18.49 21.64
N SER A 89 -0.09 -17.61 22.36
CA SER A 89 0.39 -17.86 23.72
C SER A 89 -0.67 -17.61 24.79
N ALA A 90 -1.79 -16.97 24.45
CA ALA A 90 -2.86 -16.67 25.38
C ALA A 90 -3.70 -17.91 25.69
N LEU A 91 -3.84 -18.25 26.97
CA LEU A 91 -4.77 -19.28 27.44
C LEU A 91 -6.03 -18.63 28.02
N PRO A 92 -7.24 -19.19 27.83
CA PRO A 92 -8.50 -18.58 28.26
C PRO A 92 -8.58 -18.18 29.75
N SER A 93 -7.82 -18.86 30.61
CA SER A 93 -7.87 -18.70 32.07
C SER A 93 -6.55 -18.29 32.70
N GLN A 94 -5.54 -17.91 31.91
CA GLN A 94 -4.26 -17.46 32.44
C GLN A 94 -3.84 -16.13 31.80
N PRO A 95 -3.41 -15.14 32.60
CA PRO A 95 -2.85 -13.92 32.04
C PRO A 95 -1.58 -14.26 31.28
N ILE A 96 -1.31 -13.50 30.21
CA ILE A 96 -0.05 -13.61 29.49
C ILE A 96 1.09 -13.24 30.44
N SER A 97 2.17 -14.03 30.40
CA SER A 97 3.36 -13.78 31.22
C SER A 97 3.97 -12.43 30.90
N ARG A 98 4.21 -11.61 31.94
CA ARG A 98 4.96 -10.35 31.81
C ARG A 98 6.33 -10.59 31.17
N GLN A 99 7.03 -11.64 31.60
CA GLN A 99 8.35 -11.98 31.10
C GLN A 99 8.33 -12.30 29.60
N PHE A 100 7.30 -13.02 29.15
CA PHE A 100 7.09 -13.30 27.72
C PHE A 100 6.92 -12.02 26.90
N ILE A 101 6.13 -11.06 27.40
CA ILE A 101 5.98 -9.75 26.71
C ILE A 101 7.33 -9.02 26.64
N VAL A 102 8.05 -8.95 27.76
CA VAL A 102 9.33 -8.20 27.81
C VAL A 102 10.40 -8.82 26.93
N ASP A 103 10.63 -10.12 27.04
CA ASP A 103 11.74 -10.78 26.35
C ASP A 103 11.38 -11.07 24.89
N GLU A 104 10.28 -11.76 24.64
CA GLU A 104 10.02 -12.32 23.32
C GLU A 104 9.30 -11.36 22.36
N ILE A 105 8.48 -10.44 22.90
CA ILE A 105 7.70 -9.52 22.08
C ILE A 105 8.43 -8.20 21.91
N LEU A 106 8.88 -7.60 23.02
CA LEU A 106 9.47 -6.26 23.01
C LEU A 106 10.95 -6.31 22.67
N ARG A 107 11.77 -6.99 23.47
CA ARG A 107 13.22 -7.06 23.28
C ARG A 107 13.60 -7.80 22.00
N ASP A 108 13.20 -9.05 21.84
CA ASP A 108 13.61 -9.87 20.70
C ASP A 108 12.81 -9.54 19.44
N GLY A 109 11.53 -9.18 19.59
CA GLY A 109 10.61 -8.89 18.49
C GLY A 109 10.79 -7.50 17.89
N LEU A 110 10.68 -6.46 18.73
CA LEU A 110 10.72 -5.05 18.30
C LEU A 110 12.04 -4.33 18.60
N GLY A 111 12.98 -4.95 19.31
CA GLY A 111 14.19 -4.27 19.78
C GLY A 111 13.92 -3.25 20.90
N ILE A 112 12.75 -3.27 21.53
CA ILE A 112 12.36 -2.35 22.59
C ILE A 112 12.89 -2.87 23.94
N VAL A 113 13.84 -2.14 24.51
CA VAL A 113 14.49 -2.49 25.79
C VAL A 113 14.14 -1.53 26.95
N ASP A 114 13.41 -0.47 26.64
CA ASP A 114 13.04 0.64 27.52
C ASP A 114 11.52 0.78 27.66
N ALA A 115 10.79 -0.32 27.53
CA ALA A 115 9.35 -0.32 27.73
C ALA A 115 8.99 0.04 29.17
N SER A 116 8.04 0.96 29.33
CA SER A 116 7.49 1.33 30.63
C SER A 116 6.62 0.21 31.20
N ASP A 117 6.43 0.20 32.52
CA ASP A 117 5.53 -0.75 33.17
C ASP A 117 4.09 -0.64 32.64
N ASP A 118 3.63 0.58 32.33
CA ASP A 118 2.32 0.84 31.74
C ASP A 118 2.16 0.24 30.33
N GLU A 119 3.19 0.34 29.48
CA GLU A 119 3.20 -0.29 28.16
C GLU A 119 3.11 -1.82 28.28
N ILE A 120 3.88 -2.40 29.21
CA ILE A 120 3.89 -3.84 29.46
C ILE A 120 2.54 -4.31 30.03
N ASP A 121 2.02 -3.61 31.04
CA ASP A 121 0.72 -3.94 31.67
C ASP A 121 -0.43 -3.83 30.67
N LYS A 122 -0.37 -2.84 29.77
CA LYS A 122 -1.35 -2.71 28.68
C LYS A 122 -1.32 -3.93 27.77
N LEU A 123 -0.16 -4.40 27.33
CA LEU A 123 -0.04 -5.60 26.50
C LEU A 123 -0.51 -6.87 27.24
N VAL A 124 -0.13 -7.03 28.51
CA VAL A 124 -0.59 -8.16 29.35
C VAL A 124 -2.11 -8.15 29.50
N SER A 125 -2.71 -6.98 29.73
CA SER A 125 -4.16 -6.85 29.91
C SER A 125 -4.97 -7.06 28.62
N LEU A 126 -4.41 -6.68 27.47
CA LEU A 126 -5.02 -6.89 26.17
C LEU A 126 -5.01 -8.37 25.80
N GLY A 127 -3.93 -9.09 26.08
CA GLY A 127 -3.84 -10.51 25.80
C GLY A 127 -4.11 -10.82 24.32
N ALA A 128 -5.06 -11.72 24.04
CA ALA A 128 -5.50 -12.06 22.67
C ALA A 128 -6.67 -11.20 22.14
N ARG A 129 -6.90 -10.00 22.69
CA ARG A 129 -7.96 -9.11 22.20
C ARG A 129 -7.54 -8.42 20.89
N GLN A 130 -8.51 -7.80 20.22
CA GLN A 130 -8.30 -7.02 19.00
C GLN A 130 -7.31 -5.86 19.25
N ASN A 131 -6.61 -5.41 18.19
CA ASN A 131 -5.76 -4.21 18.15
C ASN A 131 -4.44 -4.25 18.95
N VAL A 132 -3.95 -5.45 19.31
CA VAL A 132 -2.61 -5.58 19.94
C VAL A 132 -1.52 -5.10 19.00
N ASP A 133 -1.67 -5.37 17.70
CA ASP A 133 -0.78 -4.87 16.65
C ASP A 133 -0.72 -3.34 16.63
N TYR A 134 -1.85 -2.64 16.83
CA TYR A 134 -1.86 -1.17 16.86
C TYR A 134 -1.12 -0.61 18.07
N VAL A 135 -1.20 -1.28 19.22
CA VAL A 135 -0.45 -0.87 20.42
C VAL A 135 1.04 -1.06 20.20
N LEU A 136 1.45 -2.21 19.69
CA LEU A 136 2.86 -2.49 19.34
C LEU A 136 3.37 -1.49 18.29
N ALA A 137 2.55 -1.19 17.29
CA ALA A 137 2.84 -0.21 16.25
C ALA A 137 3.04 1.21 16.80
N ASP A 138 2.20 1.68 17.72
CA ASP A 138 2.38 2.99 18.36
C ASP A 138 3.65 3.01 19.23
N MET A 139 3.93 1.93 19.97
CA MET A 139 5.14 1.83 20.82
C MET A 139 6.44 1.99 20.01
N ILE A 140 6.56 1.28 18.88
CA ILE A 140 7.74 1.39 18.03
C ILE A 140 7.75 2.67 17.19
N SER A 141 6.58 3.15 16.72
CA SER A 141 6.48 4.40 15.97
C SER A 141 6.90 5.61 16.81
N ARG A 142 6.54 5.66 18.11
CA ARG A 142 6.99 6.72 19.02
C ARG A 142 8.51 6.74 19.16
N ARG A 143 9.12 5.57 19.34
CA ARG A 143 10.58 5.42 19.46
C ARG A 143 11.30 5.79 18.16
N ALA A 144 10.73 5.46 17.01
CA ALA A 144 11.26 5.85 15.70
C ALA A 144 10.95 7.31 15.30
N GLN A 145 10.14 8.02 16.09
CA GLN A 145 9.55 9.33 15.75
C GLN A 145 8.78 9.34 14.42
N LEU A 146 7.97 8.31 14.19
CA LEU A 146 7.07 8.19 13.05
C LEU A 146 5.65 8.59 13.43
N GLY A 147 5.05 9.42 12.58
CA GLY A 147 3.66 9.86 12.68
C GLY A 147 2.77 9.09 11.70
N TRP A 148 1.52 8.85 12.12
CA TRP A 148 0.48 8.26 11.30
C TRP A 148 -0.81 9.06 11.51
N SER A 149 -1.52 9.38 10.44
CA SER A 149 -2.70 10.24 10.48
C SER A 149 -4.02 9.46 10.47
N THR A 150 -4.00 8.22 9.97
CA THR A 150 -5.21 7.39 9.81
C THR A 150 -4.83 5.91 9.80
N HIS A 151 -5.80 5.02 10.01
CA HIS A 151 -5.68 3.59 9.69
C HIS A 151 -6.23 3.27 8.29
N GLY A 152 -6.65 4.29 7.52
CA GLY A 152 -7.20 4.17 6.17
C GLY A 152 -6.28 4.77 5.11
N HIS A 153 -6.85 5.08 3.95
CA HIS A 153 -6.12 5.69 2.84
C HIS A 153 -6.05 7.22 2.99
N SER A 154 -5.08 7.84 2.33
CA SER A 154 -5.04 9.29 2.16
C SER A 154 -5.07 9.69 0.68
N GLY A 155 -5.41 10.95 0.41
CA GLY A 155 -5.56 11.49 -0.94
C GLY A 155 -4.31 12.18 -1.47
N VAL A 156 -3.12 11.74 -1.07
CA VAL A 156 -1.87 12.27 -1.65
C VAL A 156 -1.67 11.70 -3.05
N ASP A 157 -1.03 12.48 -3.91
CA ASP A 157 -0.53 11.96 -5.19
C ASP A 157 0.51 10.88 -4.92
N VAL A 158 0.45 9.79 -5.70
CA VAL A 158 1.39 8.67 -5.61
C VAL A 158 2.43 8.75 -6.72
N ASN A 159 3.62 8.21 -6.46
CA ASN A 159 4.67 8.18 -7.46
C ASN A 159 4.36 7.15 -8.56
N LEU A 160 4.59 7.56 -9.81
CA LEU A 160 4.56 6.73 -11.01
C LEU A 160 5.99 6.53 -11.51
N TYR A 161 6.44 5.28 -11.55
CA TYR A 161 7.74 4.88 -12.10
C TYR A 161 7.51 4.10 -13.40
N SER A 162 8.30 4.43 -14.43
CA SER A 162 8.24 3.73 -15.71
C SER A 162 9.64 3.53 -16.30
N TYR A 163 9.81 2.44 -17.05
CA TYR A 163 11.11 2.05 -17.61
C TYR A 163 10.93 1.20 -18.88
N PRO A 164 11.79 1.32 -19.91
CA PRO A 164 12.85 2.30 -20.06
C PRO A 164 12.31 3.66 -20.55
N PRO A 165 13.06 4.77 -20.37
CA PRO A 165 12.54 6.11 -20.63
C PRO A 165 12.13 6.33 -22.09
N GLU A 166 12.81 5.70 -23.05
CA GLU A 166 12.50 5.80 -24.48
C GLU A 166 11.16 5.19 -24.88
N LEU A 167 10.67 4.19 -24.14
CA LEU A 167 9.36 3.55 -24.37
C LEU A 167 8.25 4.15 -23.50
N THR A 168 8.58 5.01 -22.54
CA THR A 168 7.62 5.45 -21.50
C THR A 168 7.53 6.97 -21.33
N LYS A 169 8.09 7.76 -22.27
CA LYS A 169 8.05 9.24 -22.21
C LYS A 169 6.65 9.81 -22.01
N GLU A 170 5.63 9.16 -22.57
CA GLU A 170 4.24 9.58 -22.45
C GLU A 170 3.70 9.52 -21.02
N LEU A 171 4.33 8.78 -20.12
CA LEU A 171 3.96 8.69 -18.71
C LEU A 171 4.63 9.76 -17.84
N PHE A 172 5.57 10.55 -18.38
CA PHE A 172 6.31 11.52 -17.58
C PHE A 172 5.42 12.71 -17.18
N GLY A 173 5.69 13.27 -16.01
CA GLY A 173 4.88 14.33 -15.40
C GLY A 173 3.72 13.78 -14.56
N ASN A 174 2.77 14.66 -14.22
CA ASN A 174 1.58 14.28 -13.47
C ASN A 174 0.60 13.53 -14.38
N ARG A 175 0.09 12.40 -13.91
CA ARG A 175 -0.84 11.53 -14.66
C ARG A 175 -1.99 11.11 -13.79
N GLU A 176 -3.18 11.14 -14.37
CA GLU A 176 -4.36 10.50 -13.79
C GLU A 176 -4.21 8.97 -13.90
N ASN A 177 -4.74 8.23 -12.92
CA ASN A 177 -4.67 6.77 -12.93
C ASN A 177 -5.32 6.15 -14.18
N THR A 178 -6.35 6.80 -14.74
CA THR A 178 -7.00 6.38 -15.99
C THR A 178 -6.09 6.50 -17.21
N GLU A 179 -5.15 7.45 -17.21
CA GLU A 179 -4.19 7.61 -18.31
C GLU A 179 -3.21 6.45 -18.38
N ILE A 180 -2.87 5.83 -17.24
CA ILE A 180 -2.00 4.65 -17.19
C ILE A 180 -2.67 3.47 -17.89
N GLY A 181 -3.96 3.23 -17.61
CA GLY A 181 -4.74 2.19 -18.28
C GLY A 181 -4.83 2.42 -19.79
N GLN A 182 -5.05 3.68 -20.20
CA GLN A 182 -5.09 4.03 -21.62
C GLN A 182 -3.74 3.82 -22.30
N PHE A 183 -2.64 4.22 -21.66
CA PHE A 183 -1.29 4.01 -22.17
C PHE A 183 -0.99 2.53 -22.43
N ILE A 184 -1.41 1.63 -21.53
CA ILE A 184 -1.22 0.19 -21.71
C ILE A 184 -2.01 -0.31 -22.93
N VAL A 185 -3.27 0.11 -23.07
CA VAL A 185 -4.13 -0.25 -24.19
C VAL A 185 -3.51 0.16 -25.53
N ASP A 186 -3.05 1.40 -25.60
CA ASP A 186 -2.46 1.97 -26.82
C ASP A 186 -1.12 1.29 -27.14
N THR A 187 -0.26 1.11 -26.14
CA THR A 187 1.05 0.46 -26.29
C THR A 187 0.94 -0.98 -26.78
N MET A 188 0.00 -1.74 -26.21
CA MET A 188 -0.19 -3.16 -26.54
C MET A 188 -1.15 -3.36 -27.71
N ASN A 189 -1.70 -2.28 -28.27
CA ASN A 189 -2.70 -2.29 -29.33
C ASN A 189 -3.90 -3.22 -29.00
N ILE A 190 -4.41 -3.10 -27.78
CA ILE A 190 -5.51 -3.91 -27.25
C ILE A 190 -6.85 -3.37 -27.77
N ASP A 191 -7.66 -4.25 -28.34
CA ASP A 191 -9.06 -3.94 -28.68
C ASP A 191 -9.97 -4.20 -27.47
N LEU A 192 -10.33 -3.13 -26.77
CA LEU A 192 -11.19 -3.21 -25.58
C LEU A 192 -12.60 -3.73 -25.89
N ASP A 193 -13.12 -3.58 -27.11
CA ASP A 193 -14.44 -4.10 -27.47
C ASP A 193 -14.39 -5.63 -27.55
N ILE A 194 -13.31 -6.18 -28.15
CA ILE A 194 -13.07 -7.63 -28.20
C ILE A 194 -12.89 -8.18 -26.78
N VAL A 195 -12.05 -7.56 -25.96
CA VAL A 195 -11.81 -8.00 -24.56
C VAL A 195 -13.11 -7.95 -23.76
N THR A 196 -13.89 -6.88 -23.90
CA THR A 196 -15.20 -6.74 -23.23
C THR A 196 -16.17 -7.85 -23.63
N ARG A 197 -16.25 -8.17 -24.93
CA ARG A 197 -17.09 -9.26 -25.43
C ARG A 197 -16.67 -10.61 -24.85
N ASP A 198 -15.37 -10.88 -24.80
CA ASP A 198 -14.85 -12.16 -24.30
C ASP A 198 -15.03 -12.31 -22.78
N LEU A 199 -14.80 -11.25 -22.01
CA LEU A 199 -15.10 -11.24 -20.57
C LEU A 199 -16.57 -11.50 -20.29
N ASN A 200 -17.48 -10.82 -21.01
CA ASN A 200 -18.92 -11.05 -20.84
C ASN A 200 -19.34 -12.48 -21.24
N ARG A 201 -18.72 -13.05 -22.30
CA ARG A 201 -18.97 -14.45 -22.70
C ARG A 201 -18.51 -15.44 -21.62
N LEU A 202 -17.38 -15.17 -20.99
CA LEU A 202 -16.76 -16.07 -20.01
C LEU A 202 -17.13 -15.75 -18.55
N ALA A 203 -17.91 -14.70 -18.28
CA ALA A 203 -18.20 -14.23 -16.92
C ALA A 203 -18.69 -15.34 -15.97
N LYS A 204 -19.48 -16.29 -16.49
CA LYS A 204 -19.98 -17.44 -15.71
C LYS A 204 -18.94 -18.48 -15.34
N SER A 205 -17.82 -18.57 -16.06
CA SER A 205 -16.73 -19.50 -15.75
C SER A 205 -15.64 -18.89 -14.85
N TRP A 206 -15.69 -17.59 -14.59
CA TRP A 206 -14.68 -16.86 -13.78
C TRP A 206 -15.24 -16.35 -12.45
N HIS A 207 -16.57 -16.27 -12.31
CA HIS A 207 -17.24 -15.84 -11.08
C HIS A 207 -18.09 -16.94 -10.46
N VAL A 208 -18.13 -16.98 -9.13
CA VAL A 208 -19.07 -17.81 -8.37
C VAL A 208 -20.47 -17.24 -8.58
N THR A 209 -21.31 -17.99 -9.29
CA THR A 209 -22.62 -17.54 -9.81
C THR A 209 -23.81 -17.83 -8.90
N ASP A 210 -23.58 -18.24 -7.65
CA ASP A 210 -24.69 -18.48 -6.73
C ASP A 210 -25.22 -17.18 -6.11
N GLU A 211 -26.52 -17.17 -5.81
CA GLU A 211 -27.21 -16.02 -5.21
C GLU A 211 -26.78 -15.73 -3.77
N LYS A 212 -26.06 -16.66 -3.11
CA LYS A 212 -25.53 -16.45 -1.76
C LYS A 212 -24.29 -15.57 -1.75
N HIS A 213 -23.45 -15.69 -2.77
CA HIS A 213 -22.16 -14.99 -2.84
C HIS A 213 -22.23 -13.72 -3.69
N ASN A 214 -23.16 -13.65 -4.66
CA ASN A 214 -23.30 -12.47 -5.48
C ASN A 214 -24.77 -12.26 -5.93
N PRO A 215 -25.62 -11.72 -5.03
CA PRO A 215 -27.07 -11.61 -5.23
C PRO A 215 -27.49 -10.69 -6.39
N ASN A 216 -26.56 -9.93 -6.96
CA ASN A 216 -26.78 -9.02 -8.10
C ASN A 216 -26.29 -9.58 -9.45
N MET A 217 -25.94 -10.87 -9.54
CA MET A 217 -25.39 -11.51 -10.76
C MET A 217 -26.34 -11.62 -11.95
N GLN A 218 -27.64 -11.37 -11.78
CA GLN A 218 -28.63 -11.56 -12.86
C GLN A 218 -28.54 -10.50 -13.99
N HIS A 219 -27.75 -9.42 -13.82
CA HIS A 219 -27.63 -8.32 -14.79
C HIS A 219 -26.18 -7.87 -15.06
N TYR A 220 -25.29 -8.78 -15.46
CA TYR A 220 -23.92 -8.38 -15.85
C TYR A 220 -23.83 -7.94 -17.31
N HIS A 221 -23.48 -6.67 -17.50
CA HIS A 221 -22.77 -6.18 -18.67
C HIS A 221 -21.49 -5.49 -18.19
N LEU A 222 -20.37 -6.21 -18.24
CA LEU A 222 -19.06 -5.62 -18.03
C LEU A 222 -18.82 -4.59 -19.14
N LYS A 223 -18.37 -3.40 -18.76
CA LYS A 223 -17.92 -2.35 -19.69
C LYS A 223 -16.54 -1.89 -19.26
N HIS A 224 -15.60 -1.87 -20.19
CA HIS A 224 -14.37 -1.11 -19.99
C HIS A 224 -14.67 0.39 -20.14
N TYR A 225 -14.12 1.19 -19.24
CA TYR A 225 -14.11 2.64 -19.37
C TYR A 225 -12.74 3.04 -19.91
N SER A 226 -12.70 3.44 -21.19
CA SER A 226 -11.54 4.13 -21.78
C SER A 226 -11.89 5.61 -21.87
N VAL A 227 -11.03 6.46 -21.32
CA VAL A 227 -11.13 7.90 -21.51
C VAL A 227 -10.62 8.20 -22.91
N ARG A 228 -11.48 8.06 -23.94
CA ARG A 228 -11.16 8.62 -25.25
C ARG A 228 -10.96 10.12 -25.04
N ARG A 229 -9.73 10.61 -25.30
CA ARG A 229 -9.44 12.05 -25.37
C ARG A 229 -10.49 12.69 -26.26
N VAL A 230 -11.44 13.42 -25.66
CA VAL A 230 -12.27 14.35 -26.39
C VAL A 230 -11.29 15.43 -26.84
N LEU A 231 -10.92 15.39 -28.12
CA LEU A 231 -10.26 16.52 -28.77
C LEU A 231 -11.23 17.71 -28.64
N LEU A 232 -11.00 18.55 -27.64
CA LEU A 232 -11.65 19.85 -27.55
C LEU A 232 -11.23 20.61 -28.80
N THR A 233 -12.17 20.74 -29.73
CA THR A 233 -12.07 21.65 -30.87
C THR A 233 -11.85 23.06 -30.31
N PRO A 234 -10.91 23.84 -30.87
CA PRO A 234 -10.65 25.18 -30.36
C PRO A 234 -11.89 26.05 -30.56
N TYR A 235 -12.40 26.60 -29.47
CA TYR A 235 -13.48 27.57 -29.45
C TYR A 235 -13.07 28.79 -30.29
N SER A 236 -13.69 28.94 -31.45
CA SER A 236 -13.68 30.18 -32.23
C SER A 236 -14.38 31.25 -31.39
N GLN A 237 -13.62 32.24 -30.92
CA GLN A 237 -14.16 33.45 -30.32
C GLN A 237 -14.85 34.29 -31.41
N TYR A 238 -16.18 34.24 -31.45
CA TYR A 238 -16.98 35.32 -32.04
C TYR A 238 -17.21 36.37 -30.95
N ILE A 239 -16.40 37.43 -30.96
CA ILE A 239 -16.69 38.67 -30.24
C ILE A 239 -17.77 39.39 -31.06
N ASN A 240 -19.01 39.29 -30.60
CA ASN A 240 -20.09 40.14 -31.08
C ASN A 240 -20.05 41.43 -30.26
N THR A 241 -19.74 42.53 -30.95
CA THR A 241 -19.97 43.88 -30.45
C THR A 241 -21.49 44.12 -30.45
N HIS A 242 -22.06 44.60 -29.33
CA HIS A 242 -23.10 45.62 -29.32
C HIS A 242 -23.53 46.01 -27.88
N HIS A 243 -23.50 47.33 -27.69
CA HIS A 243 -24.04 48.18 -26.63
C HIS A 243 -23.28 48.27 -25.30
#